data_AF-A0A943KZN0-F1
#
_entry.id   AF-A0A943KZN0-F1
#
_cell.length_a   1.000
_cell.length_b   1.000
_cell.length_c   1.000
_cell.angle_alpha   90.00
_cell.angle_beta   90.00
_cell.angle_gamma   90.00
#
_symmetry.space_group_name_H-M   'P 1'
#
loop_
_entity.id
_entity.type
_entity.pdbx_description
1 polymer ?
#
loop_
_entity_poly.entity_id
_entity_poly.type
_entity_poly.pdbx_seq_one_letter_code
_entity_poly.pdbx_strand_id
1 'polypeptide(L)'
;MELLNMNIEELSYKDIKAFVDSININEERNNAELVYLIDKLALDTRKNVKALSVRLNKEKEKIKKEYNRVRNMYSFDKGFGDYKYVAGVDEVGRGPLAGPIVACAVILDLNVIDDELILWLNDSKKLSEKKREELAKEIKEKALAYYISEKSNKEIDNEGIAYCNNSIFLEACTSMKIKPDLVLSDGYLVKGINIENKSVIKGDSKSASIAAASILAKVYRDNLMKEYSKEYPYYYFEENAGYGTSKHIEGLKEYGPSNIHRMSFLKNIL
;
A
#
# COMPACT_ATOMS: atom_id res chain seq x y z
N MET A 1 25.33 -13.95 -17.03
CA MET A 1 24.29 -14.35 -18.02
C MET A 1 24.91 -15.06 -19.23
N GLU A 2 24.52 -16.30 -19.54
CA GLU A 2 25.11 -17.11 -20.64
C GLU A 2 25.01 -16.47 -22.04
N LEU A 3 24.03 -15.60 -22.28
CA LEU A 3 23.77 -14.99 -23.59
C LEU A 3 24.71 -13.86 -24.02
N LEU A 4 25.55 -13.34 -23.12
CA LEU A 4 26.55 -12.33 -23.47
C LEU A 4 27.62 -12.90 -24.40
N ASN A 5 27.94 -14.18 -24.19
CA ASN A 5 28.93 -14.95 -24.93
C ASN A 5 28.34 -15.62 -26.17
N MET A 6 27.02 -15.55 -26.38
CA MET A 6 26.34 -16.19 -27.50
C MET A 6 26.17 -15.21 -28.68
N ASN A 7 26.24 -15.73 -29.90
CA ASN A 7 25.91 -14.99 -31.10
C ASN A 7 24.39 -14.91 -31.25
N ILE A 8 23.79 -13.78 -30.89
CA ILE A 8 22.33 -13.58 -30.93
C ILE A 8 21.76 -13.81 -32.35
N GLU A 9 22.56 -13.55 -33.38
CA GLU A 9 22.16 -13.74 -34.78
C GLU A 9 21.88 -15.21 -35.13
N GLU A 10 22.53 -16.15 -34.44
CA GLU A 10 22.38 -17.60 -34.65
C GLU A 10 21.19 -18.19 -33.87
N LEU A 11 20.65 -17.46 -32.89
CA LEU A 11 19.56 -17.94 -32.05
C LEU A 11 18.19 -17.68 -32.67
N SER A 12 17.24 -18.59 -32.44
CA SER A 12 15.86 -18.35 -32.85
C SER A 12 15.23 -17.24 -31.99
N TYR A 13 14.27 -16.50 -32.56
CA TYR A 13 13.52 -15.49 -31.79
C TYR A 13 12.85 -16.09 -30.54
N LYS A 14 12.41 -17.35 -30.61
CA LYS A 14 11.76 -18.03 -29.49
C LYS A 14 12.71 -18.19 -28.31
N ASP A 15 13.96 -18.56 -28.57
CA ASP A 15 14.97 -18.77 -27.53
C ASP A 15 15.40 -17.43 -26.92
N ILE A 16 15.61 -16.41 -27.76
CA ILE A 16 15.90 -15.05 -27.30
C ILE A 16 14.76 -14.53 -26.41
N LYS A 17 13.50 -14.69 -26.86
CA LYS A 17 12.34 -14.24 -26.09
C LYS A 17 12.24 -14.96 -24.74
N ALA A 18 12.42 -16.28 -24.72
CA ALA A 18 12.36 -17.07 -23.50
C ALA A 18 13.41 -16.61 -22.48
N PHE A 19 14.64 -16.32 -22.94
CA PHE A 19 15.66 -15.75 -22.08
C PHE A 19 15.29 -14.36 -21.57
N VAL A 20 14.89 -13.45 -22.47
CA VAL A 20 14.49 -12.09 -22.06
C VAL A 20 13.36 -12.13 -21.03
N ASP A 21 12.37 -13.01 -21.20
CA ASP A 21 11.27 -13.17 -20.25
C ASP A 21 11.70 -13.75 -18.90
N SER A 22 12.88 -14.38 -18.81
CA SER A 22 13.45 -14.90 -17.55
C SER A 22 14.20 -13.85 -16.73
N ILE A 23 14.51 -12.69 -17.32
CA ILE A 23 15.28 -11.64 -16.64
C ILE A 23 14.40 -10.93 -15.62
N ASN A 24 14.82 -10.95 -14.36
CA ASN A 24 14.24 -10.10 -13.33
C ASN A 24 14.86 -8.69 -13.39
N ILE A 25 14.19 -7.78 -14.09
CA ILE A 25 14.65 -6.40 -14.27
C ILE A 25 14.83 -5.66 -12.94
N ASN A 26 14.09 -6.02 -11.89
CA ASN A 26 14.24 -5.38 -10.60
C ASN A 26 15.61 -5.67 -9.97
N GLU A 27 16.06 -6.92 -10.07
CA GLU A 27 17.35 -7.39 -9.55
C GLU A 27 18.51 -6.94 -10.45
N GLU A 28 18.32 -7.02 -11.78
CA GLU A 28 19.37 -6.79 -12.77
C GLU A 28 19.51 -5.32 -13.21
N ARG A 29 18.72 -4.39 -12.65
CA ARG A 29 18.63 -2.99 -13.11
C ARG A 29 19.98 -2.24 -13.19
N ASN A 30 20.90 -2.57 -12.29
CA ASN A 30 22.23 -1.97 -12.19
C ASN A 30 23.32 -2.84 -12.84
N ASN A 31 22.97 -4.01 -13.37
CA ASN A 31 23.93 -4.92 -13.98
C ASN A 31 24.35 -4.40 -15.37
N ALA A 32 25.65 -4.25 -15.57
CA ALA A 32 26.23 -3.87 -16.87
C ALA A 32 25.90 -4.88 -17.97
N GLU A 33 25.74 -6.16 -17.61
CA GLU A 33 25.32 -7.23 -18.52
C GLU A 33 23.93 -6.96 -19.14
N LEU A 34 22.98 -6.45 -18.35
CA LEU A 34 21.65 -6.10 -18.84
C LEU A 34 21.72 -4.96 -19.87
N VAL A 35 22.57 -3.96 -19.63
CA VAL A 35 22.78 -2.85 -20.57
C VAL A 35 23.34 -3.36 -21.88
N TYR A 36 24.38 -4.17 -21.80
CA TYR A 36 25.00 -4.77 -22.98
C TYR A 36 24.03 -5.64 -23.77
N LEU A 37 23.19 -6.43 -23.09
CA LEU A 37 22.14 -7.21 -23.76
C LEU A 37 21.14 -6.33 -24.50
N ILE A 38 20.65 -5.25 -23.87
CA ILE A 38 19.73 -4.30 -24.49
C ILE A 38 20.34 -3.72 -25.78
N ASP A 39 21.62 -3.32 -25.72
CA ASP A 39 22.34 -2.76 -26.87
C ASP A 39 22.53 -3.80 -27.99
N LYS A 40 22.95 -5.04 -27.64
CA LYS A 40 23.05 -6.14 -28.60
C LYS A 40 21.73 -6.41 -29.31
N LEU A 41 20.62 -6.51 -28.56
CA LEU A 41 19.29 -6.75 -29.12
C LEU A 41 18.80 -5.59 -30.01
N ALA A 42 19.25 -4.35 -29.75
CA ALA A 42 18.91 -3.18 -30.57
C ALA A 42 19.61 -3.19 -31.94
N LEU A 43 20.81 -3.77 -32.01
CA LEU A 43 21.61 -3.87 -33.24
C LEU A 43 21.18 -5.03 -34.17
N ASP A 44 20.44 -6.01 -33.65
CA ASP A 44 19.96 -7.17 -34.41
C ASP A 44 19.13 -6.76 -35.64
N THR A 45 19.25 -7.43 -36.78
CA THR A 45 18.53 -7.06 -38.01
C THR A 45 17.01 -7.32 -37.94
N ARG A 46 16.56 -8.23 -37.07
CA ARG A 46 15.18 -8.70 -37.00
C ARG A 46 14.31 -7.76 -36.17
N LYS A 47 13.21 -7.29 -36.77
CA LYS A 47 12.29 -6.31 -36.15
C LYS A 47 11.72 -6.75 -34.80
N ASN A 48 11.39 -8.03 -34.65
CA ASN A 48 10.86 -8.60 -33.41
C ASN A 48 11.91 -8.69 -32.29
N VAL A 49 13.19 -8.91 -32.61
CA VAL A 49 14.29 -8.88 -31.63
C VAL A 49 14.54 -7.46 -31.16
N LYS A 50 14.59 -6.47 -32.07
CA LYS A 50 14.67 -5.04 -31.70
C LYS A 50 13.54 -4.62 -30.75
N ALA A 51 12.33 -5.15 -30.95
CA ALA A 51 11.20 -4.86 -30.07
C ALA A 51 11.42 -5.37 -28.62
N LEU A 52 12.16 -6.47 -28.43
CA LEU A 52 12.55 -6.95 -27.10
C LEU A 52 13.50 -5.99 -26.39
N SER A 53 14.46 -5.41 -27.11
CA SER A 53 15.35 -4.35 -26.58
C SER A 53 14.54 -3.15 -26.09
N VAL A 54 13.61 -2.65 -26.92
CA VAL A 54 12.74 -1.52 -26.56
C VAL A 54 11.91 -1.83 -25.32
N ARG A 55 11.36 -3.04 -25.21
CA ARG A 55 10.61 -3.49 -24.03
C ARG A 55 11.48 -3.48 -22.78
N LEU A 56 12.64 -4.14 -22.83
CA LEU A 56 13.59 -4.22 -21.71
C LEU A 56 14.03 -2.83 -21.23
N ASN A 57 14.39 -1.95 -22.17
CA ASN A 57 14.82 -0.60 -21.83
C ASN A 57 13.68 0.19 -21.16
N LYS A 58 12.44 0.06 -21.67
CA LYS A 58 11.27 0.70 -21.05
C LYS A 58 10.99 0.18 -19.64
N GLU A 59 11.13 -1.13 -19.42
CA GLU A 59 10.97 -1.76 -18.11
C GLU A 59 12.07 -1.31 -17.13
N LYS A 60 13.33 -1.30 -17.57
CA LYS A 60 14.47 -0.80 -16.78
C LYS A 60 14.26 0.66 -16.36
N GLU A 61 13.86 1.53 -17.29
CA GLU A 61 13.60 2.94 -16.99
C GLU A 61 12.38 3.12 -16.09
N LYS A 62 11.34 2.29 -16.23
CA LYS A 62 10.19 2.28 -15.32
C LYS A 62 10.62 1.94 -13.90
N ILE A 63 11.42 0.88 -13.73
CA ILE A 63 11.95 0.46 -12.44
C ILE A 63 12.84 1.55 -11.84
N LYS A 64 13.78 2.10 -12.61
CA LYS A 64 14.65 3.21 -12.14
C LYS A 64 13.84 4.42 -11.64
N LYS A 65 12.81 4.83 -12.39
CA LYS A 65 11.90 5.90 -11.95
C LYS A 65 11.18 5.56 -10.65
N GLU A 66 10.80 4.29 -10.48
CA GLU A 66 10.12 3.82 -9.29
C GLU A 66 11.04 3.85 -8.05
N TYR A 67 12.29 3.39 -8.17
CA TYR A 67 13.29 3.53 -7.11
C TYR A 67 13.46 4.99 -6.69
N ASN A 68 13.65 5.90 -7.65
CA ASN A 68 13.78 7.32 -7.36
C ASN A 68 12.52 7.88 -6.67
N ARG A 69 11.34 7.49 -7.13
CA ARG A 69 10.06 7.94 -6.55
C ARG A 69 9.93 7.48 -5.10
N VAL A 70 10.17 6.21 -4.81
CA VAL A 70 10.05 5.64 -3.47
C VAL A 70 11.15 6.18 -2.56
N ARG A 71 12.39 6.30 -3.06
CA ARG A 71 13.49 6.93 -2.32
C ARG A 71 13.13 8.35 -1.90
N ASN A 72 12.47 9.12 -2.76
CA ASN A 72 11.98 10.45 -2.40
C ASN A 72 10.93 10.41 -1.28
N MET A 73 10.11 9.35 -1.19
CA MET A 73 9.15 9.19 -0.09
C MET A 73 9.85 8.88 1.25
N TYR A 74 10.90 8.06 1.24
CA TYR A 74 11.72 7.80 2.43
C TYR A 74 12.48 9.07 2.85
N SER A 75 13.08 9.77 1.88
CA SER A 75 13.75 11.06 2.13
C SER A 75 12.80 12.15 2.61
N PHE A 76 11.52 12.11 2.19
CA PHE A 76 10.50 13.02 2.69
C PHE A 76 10.26 12.81 4.19
N ASP A 77 10.11 11.56 4.63
CA ASP A 77 9.96 11.22 6.06
C ASP A 77 11.19 11.66 6.87
N LYS A 78 12.40 11.40 6.33
CA LYS A 78 13.67 11.80 6.94
C LYS A 78 13.86 13.33 6.98
N GLY A 79 13.25 14.05 6.05
CA GLY A 79 13.36 15.50 5.92
C GLY A 79 12.71 16.30 7.05
N PHE A 80 11.96 15.66 7.95
CA PHE A 80 11.30 16.33 9.07
C PHE A 80 12.22 16.67 10.24
N GLY A 81 13.42 16.08 10.32
CA GLY A 81 14.39 16.33 11.37
C GLY A 81 15.25 15.11 11.68
N ASP A 82 16.12 15.25 12.68
CA ASP A 82 16.99 14.16 13.16
C ASP A 82 16.25 13.27 14.17
N TYR A 83 15.20 12.59 13.70
CA TYR A 83 14.43 11.61 14.47
C TYR A 83 14.91 10.21 14.16
N LYS A 84 15.09 9.38 15.20
CA LYS A 84 15.52 7.99 15.02
C LYS A 84 14.38 7.12 14.50
N TYR A 85 13.18 7.30 15.05
CA TYR A 85 11.98 6.56 14.67
C TYR A 85 10.87 7.51 14.24
N VAL A 86 10.53 7.46 12.96
CA VAL A 86 9.40 8.19 12.38
C VAL A 86 8.29 7.19 12.07
N ALA A 87 7.11 7.38 12.67
CA ALA A 87 5.93 6.60 12.36
C ALA A 87 5.04 7.34 11.37
N GLY A 88 4.48 6.63 10.40
CA GLY A 88 3.34 7.09 9.61
C GLY A 88 2.05 6.47 10.13
N VAL A 89 0.95 7.21 10.15
CA VAL A 89 -0.37 6.71 10.55
C VAL A 89 -1.45 7.15 9.54
N ASP A 90 -2.34 6.22 9.20
CA ASP A 90 -3.48 6.45 8.30
C ASP A 90 -4.68 5.58 8.72
N GLU A 91 -5.89 6.01 8.33
CA GLU A 91 -7.15 5.30 8.60
C GLU A 91 -7.84 4.74 7.35
N VAL A 92 -8.70 3.76 7.58
CA VAL A 92 -9.70 3.31 6.63
C VAL A 92 -11.03 3.08 7.35
N GLY A 93 -12.13 3.21 6.61
CA GLY A 93 -13.45 2.88 7.14
C GLY A 93 -14.17 4.04 7.82
N ARG A 94 -13.78 5.29 7.53
CA ARG A 94 -14.49 6.46 8.06
C ARG A 94 -15.92 6.61 7.51
N GLY A 95 -16.09 6.41 6.20
CA GLY A 95 -17.37 6.62 5.48
C GLY A 95 -18.37 5.44 5.35
N PRO A 96 -17.96 4.16 5.43
CA PRO A 96 -18.88 3.02 5.36
C PRO A 96 -20.07 3.07 6.32
N LEU A 97 -21.18 2.46 5.91
CA LEU A 97 -22.39 2.27 6.72
C LEU A 97 -22.26 1.08 7.69
N ALA A 98 -21.30 0.19 7.46
CA ALA A 98 -21.08 -1.01 8.26
C ALA A 98 -19.58 -1.29 8.52
N GLY A 99 -19.33 -2.07 9.56
CA GLY A 99 -18.00 -2.49 10.01
C GLY A 99 -17.26 -1.43 10.83
N PRO A 100 -16.06 -1.77 11.33
CA PRO A 100 -15.28 -0.87 12.17
C PRO A 100 -14.59 0.23 11.36
N ILE A 101 -14.06 1.21 12.09
CA ILE A 101 -12.98 2.08 11.60
C ILE A 101 -11.65 1.50 12.07
N VAL A 102 -10.65 1.51 11.20
CA VAL A 102 -9.33 0.89 11.44
C VAL A 102 -8.24 1.89 11.12
N ALA A 103 -7.21 1.96 11.95
CA ALA A 103 -5.98 2.68 11.66
C ALA A 103 -4.77 1.79 11.85
N CYS A 104 -3.70 2.10 11.14
CA CYS A 104 -2.41 1.46 11.35
C CYS A 104 -1.33 2.54 11.52
N ALA A 105 -0.40 2.32 12.44
CA ALA A 105 0.84 3.07 12.52
C ALA A 105 1.99 2.16 12.08
N VAL A 106 2.93 2.68 11.29
CA VAL A 106 4.08 1.93 10.76
C VAL A 106 5.36 2.76 10.92
N ILE A 107 6.42 2.13 11.43
CA ILE A 107 7.79 2.65 11.45
C ILE A 107 8.62 1.83 10.46
N LEU A 108 9.15 2.49 9.44
CA LEU A 108 10.11 1.92 8.48
C LEU A 108 11.54 2.30 8.88
N ASP A 109 12.52 1.53 8.43
CA ASP A 109 13.91 1.97 8.47
C ASP A 109 14.16 2.96 7.32
N LEU A 110 14.40 4.23 7.67
CA LEU A 110 14.60 5.31 6.71
C LEU A 110 16.03 5.37 6.13
N ASN A 111 16.95 4.53 6.62
CA ASN A 111 18.35 4.52 6.20
C ASN A 111 18.73 3.33 5.32
N VAL A 112 17.74 2.55 4.88
CA VAL A 112 17.93 1.39 4.01
C VAL A 112 18.58 1.74 2.67
N ILE A 113 19.38 0.81 2.16
CA ILE A 113 19.91 0.91 0.79
C ILE A 113 18.80 0.67 -0.25
N ASP A 114 19.08 0.94 -1.53
CA ASP A 114 18.04 0.89 -2.57
C ASP A 114 17.38 -0.50 -2.65
N ASP A 115 18.15 -1.59 -2.60
CA ASP A 115 17.64 -2.96 -2.71
C ASP A 115 16.68 -3.37 -1.58
N GLU A 116 16.71 -2.65 -0.46
CA GLU A 116 15.86 -2.91 0.69
C GLU A 116 14.57 -2.08 0.67
N LEU A 117 14.47 -1.05 -0.20
CA LEU A 117 13.26 -0.24 -0.34
C LEU A 117 12.04 -1.11 -0.64
N ILE A 118 10.92 -0.77 0.00
CA ILE A 118 9.61 -1.32 -0.37
C ILE A 118 9.11 -0.52 -1.57
N LEU A 119 9.26 -1.08 -2.77
CA LEU A 119 8.81 -0.42 -3.99
C LEU A 119 7.29 -0.37 -4.09
N TRP A 120 6.76 0.50 -4.94
CA TRP A 120 5.33 0.62 -5.26
C TRP A 120 4.45 1.12 -4.11
N LEU A 121 5.03 1.56 -2.99
CA LEU A 121 4.30 2.30 -1.96
C LEU A 121 3.60 3.52 -2.56
N ASN A 122 2.29 3.61 -2.34
CA ASN A 122 1.43 4.67 -2.86
C ASN A 122 0.10 4.66 -2.10
N ASP A 123 -0.78 5.60 -2.42
CA ASP A 123 -2.19 5.60 -2.02
C ASP A 123 -2.81 4.21 -2.27
N SER A 124 -3.29 3.58 -1.20
CA SER A 124 -3.83 2.23 -1.23
C SER A 124 -5.00 2.08 -2.22
N LYS A 125 -5.76 3.14 -2.47
CA LYS A 125 -6.89 3.14 -3.41
C LYS A 125 -6.44 3.08 -4.87
N LYS A 126 -5.18 3.43 -5.17
CA LYS A 126 -4.59 3.37 -6.52
C LYS A 126 -3.96 2.01 -6.82
N LEU A 127 -3.87 1.13 -5.83
CA LEU A 127 -3.28 -0.19 -5.96
C LEU A 127 -4.37 -1.24 -6.15
N SER A 128 -4.10 -2.23 -7.01
CA SER A 128 -4.95 -3.41 -7.10
C SER A 128 -4.94 -4.18 -5.77
N GLU A 129 -6.00 -4.91 -5.48
CA GLU A 129 -6.10 -5.74 -4.27
C GLU A 129 -4.94 -6.72 -4.14
N LYS A 130 -4.62 -7.46 -5.22
CA LYS A 130 -3.47 -8.36 -5.26
C LYS A 130 -2.17 -7.62 -4.90
N LYS A 131 -1.94 -6.44 -5.47
CA LYS A 131 -0.71 -5.68 -5.19
C LYS A 131 -0.67 -5.17 -3.75
N ARG A 132 -1.81 -4.77 -3.19
CA ARG A 132 -1.92 -4.38 -1.78
C ARG A 132 -1.61 -5.55 -0.84
N GLU A 133 -2.10 -6.75 -1.13
CA GLU A 133 -1.80 -7.94 -0.31
C GLU A 133 -0.31 -8.30 -0.36
N GLU A 134 0.31 -8.27 -1.55
CA GLU A 134 1.75 -8.46 -1.72
C GLU A 134 2.54 -7.43 -0.89
N LEU A 135 2.20 -6.14 -1.02
CA LEU A 135 2.87 -5.07 -0.28
C LEU A 135 2.62 -5.16 1.22
N ALA A 136 1.41 -5.55 1.66
CA ALA A 136 1.13 -5.70 3.09
C ALA A 136 1.99 -6.79 3.72
N LYS A 137 2.29 -7.87 2.99
CA LYS A 137 3.23 -8.89 3.45
C LYS A 137 4.65 -8.32 3.54
N GLU A 138 5.12 -7.67 2.48
CA GLU A 138 6.47 -7.08 2.44
C GLU A 138 6.67 -6.00 3.53
N ILE A 139 5.67 -5.13 3.76
CA ILE A 139 5.70 -4.12 4.82
C ILE A 139 5.81 -4.79 6.18
N LYS A 140 5.02 -5.82 6.47
CA LYS A 140 5.08 -6.51 7.78
C LYS A 140 6.43 -7.17 8.03
N GLU A 141 7.09 -7.65 6.97
CA GLU A 141 8.41 -8.27 7.04
C GLU A 141 9.53 -7.25 7.24
N LYS A 142 9.46 -6.09 6.57
CA LYS A 142 10.52 -5.07 6.57
C LYS A 142 10.34 -3.94 7.58
N ALA A 143 9.12 -3.68 8.07
CA ALA A 143 8.86 -2.62 9.04
C ALA A 143 9.55 -2.92 10.38
N LEU A 144 10.13 -1.88 10.99
CA LEU A 144 10.73 -1.98 12.32
C LEU A 144 9.67 -2.22 13.40
N ALA A 145 8.52 -1.57 13.25
CA ALA A 145 7.34 -1.81 14.07
C ALA A 145 6.07 -1.38 13.32
N TYR A 146 4.95 -2.00 13.65
CA TYR A 146 3.64 -1.51 13.28
C TYR A 146 2.62 -1.88 14.36
N TYR A 147 1.50 -1.19 14.39
CA TYR A 147 0.34 -1.53 15.21
C TYR A 147 -0.94 -1.22 14.46
N ILE A 148 -1.94 -2.11 14.56
CA ILE A 148 -3.27 -1.92 14.00
C ILE A 148 -4.23 -1.73 15.17
N SER A 149 -5.05 -0.69 15.11
CA SER A 149 -6.10 -0.42 16.09
C SER A 149 -7.43 -0.26 15.36
N GLU A 150 -8.51 -0.56 16.06
CA GLU A 150 -9.85 -0.49 15.49
C GLU A 150 -10.87 -0.05 16.54
N LYS A 151 -11.96 0.54 16.06
CA LYS A 151 -13.16 0.83 16.85
C LYS A 151 -14.38 0.28 16.13
N SER A 152 -15.20 -0.44 16.88
CA SER A 152 -16.39 -1.12 16.39
C SER A 152 -17.48 -0.14 15.93
N ASN A 153 -18.46 -0.63 15.17
CA ASN A 153 -19.65 0.14 14.82
C ASN A 153 -20.43 0.62 16.05
N LYS A 154 -20.46 -0.17 17.13
CA LYS A 154 -21.13 0.20 18.39
C LYS A 154 -20.44 1.37 19.09
N GLU A 155 -19.10 1.36 19.12
CA GLU A 155 -18.32 2.48 19.65
C GLU A 155 -18.51 3.73 18.80
N ILE A 156 -18.54 3.60 17.46
CA ILE A 156 -18.82 4.71 16.54
C ILE A 156 -20.21 5.31 16.81
N ASP A 157 -21.23 4.46 16.99
CA ASP A 157 -22.59 4.91 17.27
C ASP A 157 -22.70 5.63 18.64
N ASN A 158 -21.91 5.21 19.63
CA ASN A 158 -21.94 5.78 20.98
C ASN A 158 -21.11 7.08 21.12
N GLU A 159 -19.90 7.11 20.57
CA GLU A 159 -18.93 8.18 20.80
C GLU A 159 -18.80 9.15 19.61
N GLY A 160 -19.23 8.72 18.43
CA GLY A 160 -19.14 9.48 17.19
C GLY A 160 -17.84 9.22 16.42
N ILE A 161 -17.95 9.23 15.09
CA ILE A 161 -16.87 8.86 14.17
C ILE A 161 -15.59 9.68 14.34
N ALA A 162 -15.69 10.97 14.65
CA ALA A 162 -14.52 11.83 14.82
C ALA A 162 -13.73 11.49 16.09
N TYR A 163 -14.42 11.09 17.17
CA TYR A 163 -13.78 10.64 18.40
C TYR A 163 -13.09 9.30 18.18
N CYS A 164 -13.82 8.31 17.65
CA CYS A 164 -13.25 6.97 17.41
C CYS A 164 -12.04 7.03 16.47
N ASN A 165 -12.10 7.87 15.44
CA ASN A 165 -10.99 8.10 14.53
C ASN A 165 -9.73 8.64 15.23
N ASN A 166 -9.87 9.63 16.14
CA ASN A 166 -8.73 10.09 16.92
C ASN A 166 -8.24 9.01 17.90
N SER A 167 -9.15 8.22 18.48
CA SER A 167 -8.82 7.15 19.41
C SER A 167 -7.95 6.06 18.77
N ILE A 168 -8.32 5.59 17.57
CA ILE A 168 -7.51 4.59 16.84
C ILE A 168 -6.15 5.17 16.44
N PHE A 169 -6.06 6.46 16.06
CA PHE A 169 -4.77 7.09 15.77
C PHE A 169 -3.87 7.12 17.01
N LEU A 170 -4.42 7.56 18.14
CA LEU A 170 -3.69 7.62 19.40
C LEU A 170 -3.20 6.21 19.81
N GLU A 171 -4.10 5.22 19.81
CA GLU A 171 -3.79 3.85 20.18
C GLU A 171 -2.74 3.22 19.25
N ALA A 172 -2.89 3.40 17.94
CA ALA A 172 -1.93 2.90 16.96
C ALA A 172 -0.53 3.46 17.21
N CYS A 173 -0.43 4.76 17.52
CA CYS A 173 0.86 5.40 17.72
C CYS A 173 1.52 5.07 19.07
N THR A 174 0.74 4.80 20.12
CA THR A 174 1.25 4.57 21.48
C THR A 174 1.47 3.10 21.83
N SER A 175 0.91 2.17 21.05
CA SER A 175 0.95 0.73 21.35
C SER A 175 1.99 -0.05 20.53
N MET A 176 2.75 0.62 19.67
CA MET A 176 3.85 -0.01 18.91
C MET A 176 4.95 -0.53 19.84
N LYS A 177 5.59 -1.64 19.45
CA LYS A 177 6.74 -2.21 20.18
C LYS A 177 7.94 -1.26 20.24
N ILE A 178 8.09 -0.41 19.23
CA ILE A 178 9.08 0.67 19.18
C ILE A 178 8.32 1.98 19.30
N LYS A 179 8.68 2.80 20.27
CA LYS A 179 8.08 4.12 20.46
C LYS A 179 8.64 5.08 19.39
N PRO A 180 7.79 5.76 18.62
CA PRO A 180 8.25 6.76 17.67
C PRO A 180 8.69 8.04 18.38
N ASP A 181 9.66 8.74 17.78
CA ASP A 181 10.05 10.09 18.17
C ASP A 181 9.18 11.15 17.48
N LEU A 182 8.74 10.85 16.24
CA LEU A 182 7.85 11.67 15.43
C LEU A 182 6.73 10.82 14.82
N VAL A 183 5.50 11.34 14.83
CA VAL A 183 4.35 10.77 14.11
C VAL A 183 3.96 11.68 12.95
N LEU A 184 3.89 11.12 11.75
CA LEU A 184 3.35 11.74 10.54
C LEU A 184 1.95 11.15 10.28
N SER A 185 0.93 12.00 10.21
CA SER A 185 -0.45 11.58 9.96
C SER A 185 -0.99 12.16 8.66
N ASP A 186 -1.85 11.43 7.95
CA ASP A 186 -2.51 11.98 6.76
C ASP A 186 -3.62 12.97 7.15
N GLY A 187 -3.51 14.21 6.66
CA GLY A 187 -4.57 15.23 6.75
C GLY A 187 -4.73 15.97 8.08
N TYR A 188 -4.57 15.34 9.25
CA TYR A 188 -4.85 15.99 10.55
C TYR A 188 -3.99 15.46 11.71
N LEU A 189 -3.78 16.30 12.73
CA LEU A 189 -2.97 15.95 13.92
C LEU A 189 -3.66 14.91 14.80
N VAL A 190 -2.87 14.02 15.41
CA VAL A 190 -3.33 13.12 16.47
C VAL A 190 -3.48 13.91 17.76
N LYS A 191 -4.69 14.01 18.31
CA LYS A 191 -4.94 14.75 19.54
C LYS A 191 -4.67 13.89 20.77
N GLY A 192 -4.10 14.50 21.81
CA GLY A 192 -3.84 13.84 23.09
C GLY A 192 -2.59 12.95 23.11
N ILE A 193 -1.78 12.97 22.06
CA ILE A 193 -0.52 12.23 22.00
C ILE A 193 0.60 13.01 22.69
N ASN A 194 1.45 12.32 23.48
CA ASN A 194 2.65 12.89 24.09
C ASN A 194 3.92 12.46 23.32
N ILE A 195 3.85 12.58 21.99
CA ILE A 195 4.91 12.35 21.01
C ILE A 195 4.78 13.50 20.02
N GLU A 196 5.89 14.01 19.48
CA GLU A 196 5.81 15.05 18.46
C GLU A 196 5.02 14.51 17.25
N ASN A 197 4.09 15.30 16.72
CA ASN A 197 3.33 14.90 15.55
C ASN A 197 3.11 16.03 14.55
N LYS A 198 3.05 15.67 13.28
CA LYS A 198 2.85 16.58 12.16
C LYS A 198 1.85 15.97 11.19
N SER A 199 0.93 16.80 10.69
CA SER A 199 0.02 16.38 9.63
C SER A 199 0.64 16.65 8.27
N VAL A 200 0.43 15.72 7.34
CA VAL A 200 0.90 15.82 5.95
C VAL A 200 -0.31 15.81 5.04
N ILE A 201 -0.45 16.84 4.19
CA ILE A 201 -1.51 16.86 3.18
C ILE A 201 -1.15 15.87 2.07
N LYS A 202 -2.03 14.89 1.84
CA LYS A 202 -1.84 13.76 0.90
C LYS A 202 -0.62 12.94 1.30
N GLY A 203 -0.55 12.61 2.59
CA GLY A 203 0.55 11.89 3.20
C GLY A 203 0.82 10.55 2.54
N ASP A 204 -0.24 9.82 2.17
CA ASP A 204 -0.21 8.54 1.46
C ASP A 204 0.58 8.52 0.13
N SER A 205 0.73 9.68 -0.51
CA SER A 205 1.46 9.83 -1.78
C SER A 205 2.84 10.47 -1.64
N LYS A 206 3.19 10.94 -0.43
CA LYS A 206 4.46 11.65 -0.16
C LYS A 206 5.34 10.91 0.85
N SER A 207 4.74 10.33 1.87
CA SER A 207 5.42 9.68 2.99
C SER A 207 5.41 8.17 2.79
N ALA A 208 6.58 7.54 2.90
CA ALA A 208 6.69 6.09 2.80
C ALA A 208 5.97 5.41 3.97
N SER A 209 6.13 5.96 5.17
CA SER A 209 5.54 5.42 6.40
C SER A 209 4.01 5.56 6.40
N ILE A 210 3.46 6.70 5.94
CA ILE A 210 1.99 6.87 5.82
C ILE A 210 1.43 5.94 4.74
N ALA A 211 2.09 5.83 3.58
CA ALA A 211 1.65 4.92 2.52
C ALA A 211 1.62 3.45 3.01
N ALA A 212 2.63 3.04 3.76
CA ALA A 212 2.69 1.70 4.35
C ALA A 212 1.56 1.47 5.36
N ALA A 213 1.31 2.44 6.24
CA ALA A 213 0.18 2.42 7.17
C ALA A 213 -1.17 2.31 6.46
N SER A 214 -1.39 3.11 5.41
CA SER A 214 -2.61 3.07 4.59
C SER A 214 -2.87 1.69 4.01
N ILE A 215 -1.83 1.05 3.45
CA ILE A 215 -1.90 -0.29 2.87
C ILE A 215 -2.25 -1.33 3.95
N LEU A 216 -1.57 -1.32 5.09
CA LEU A 216 -1.83 -2.28 6.17
C LEU A 216 -3.25 -2.13 6.74
N ALA A 217 -3.67 -0.90 7.03
CA ALA A 217 -5.02 -0.62 7.54
C ALA A 217 -6.08 -1.09 6.53
N LYS A 218 -5.90 -0.78 5.25
CA LYS A 218 -6.82 -1.16 4.18
C LYS A 218 -6.92 -2.67 3.98
N VAL A 219 -5.79 -3.38 3.89
CA VAL A 219 -5.78 -4.84 3.72
C VAL A 219 -6.44 -5.53 4.91
N TYR A 220 -6.12 -5.08 6.14
CA TYR A 220 -6.73 -5.62 7.34
C TYR A 220 -8.27 -5.44 7.31
N ARG A 221 -8.74 -4.21 7.07
CA ARG A 221 -10.18 -3.92 7.07
C ARG A 221 -10.92 -4.65 5.94
N ASP A 222 -10.36 -4.71 4.75
CA ASP A 222 -11.00 -5.40 3.62
C ASP A 222 -11.16 -6.90 3.90
N ASN A 223 -10.14 -7.53 4.49
CA ASN A 223 -10.24 -8.93 4.90
C ASN A 223 -11.30 -9.14 5.97
N LEU A 224 -11.40 -8.23 6.96
CA LEU A 224 -12.47 -8.29 7.95
C LEU A 224 -13.87 -8.17 7.31
N MET A 225 -14.04 -7.27 6.34
CA MET A 225 -15.33 -7.13 5.63
C MET A 225 -15.67 -8.34 4.76
N LYS A 226 -14.68 -9.03 4.17
CA LYS A 226 -14.90 -10.31 3.47
C LYS A 226 -15.37 -11.39 4.43
N GLU A 227 -14.81 -11.47 5.64
CA GLU A 227 -15.28 -12.41 6.66
C GLU A 227 -16.71 -12.08 7.09
N TYR A 228 -17.04 -10.81 7.32
CA TYR A 228 -18.42 -10.40 7.60
C TYR A 228 -19.40 -10.72 6.48
N SER A 229 -18.97 -10.70 5.21
CA SER A 229 -19.87 -11.05 4.12
C SER A 229 -20.31 -12.51 4.14
N LYS A 230 -19.48 -13.40 4.69
CA LYS A 230 -19.85 -14.82 4.88
C LYS A 230 -20.98 -14.96 5.91
N GLU A 231 -20.96 -14.14 6.95
CA GLU A 231 -21.98 -14.13 8.01
C GLU A 231 -23.25 -13.35 7.59
N TYR A 232 -23.07 -12.29 6.80
CA TYR A 232 -24.12 -11.37 6.38
C TYR A 232 -24.18 -11.24 4.83
N PRO A 233 -24.65 -12.30 4.13
CA PRO A 233 -24.50 -12.41 2.68
C PRO A 233 -25.36 -11.43 1.87
N TYR A 234 -26.38 -10.82 2.47
CA TYR A 234 -27.35 -9.97 1.76
C TYR A 234 -26.84 -8.55 1.46
N TYR A 235 -25.66 -8.17 1.96
CA TYR A 235 -25.16 -6.79 1.87
C TYR A 235 -23.91 -6.64 0.99
N TYR A 236 -23.39 -7.72 0.39
CA TYR A 236 -22.25 -7.71 -0.55
C TYR A 236 -20.97 -7.06 0.03
N PHE A 237 -20.66 -7.31 1.29
CA PHE A 237 -19.55 -6.64 1.99
C PHE A 237 -18.17 -6.95 1.42
N GLU A 238 -18.00 -8.08 0.74
CA GLU A 238 -16.79 -8.46 0.01
C GLU A 238 -16.51 -7.54 -1.18
N GLU A 239 -17.56 -7.02 -1.84
CA GLU A 239 -17.43 -6.11 -2.98
C GLU A 239 -17.36 -4.64 -2.54
N ASN A 240 -18.18 -4.26 -1.56
CA ASN A 240 -18.37 -2.87 -1.19
C ASN A 240 -17.67 -2.45 0.10
N ALA A 241 -17.07 -3.36 0.87
CA ALA A 241 -16.38 -3.08 2.13
C ALA A 241 -17.23 -2.24 3.15
N GLY A 242 -18.55 -2.37 3.11
CA GLY A 242 -19.52 -1.66 3.95
C GLY A 242 -19.93 -0.28 3.42
N TYR A 243 -19.43 0.18 2.27
CA TYR A 243 -19.89 1.44 1.65
C TYR A 243 -21.33 1.28 1.12
N GLY A 244 -22.12 2.36 1.17
CA GLY A 244 -23.52 2.36 0.75
C GLY A 244 -23.73 2.33 -0.77
N THR A 245 -23.31 1.25 -1.43
CA THR A 245 -23.60 0.98 -2.84
C THR A 245 -25.06 0.58 -3.02
N SER A 246 -25.58 0.62 -4.26
CA SER A 246 -26.98 0.24 -4.54
C SER A 246 -27.34 -1.13 -3.97
N LYS A 247 -26.49 -2.14 -4.19
CA LYS A 247 -26.67 -3.50 -3.63
C LYS A 247 -26.76 -3.52 -2.10
N HIS A 248 -25.92 -2.72 -1.42
CA HIS A 248 -25.94 -2.64 0.04
C HIS A 248 -27.24 -1.98 0.54
N ILE A 249 -27.69 -0.91 -0.12
CA ILE A 249 -28.94 -0.24 0.24
C ILE A 249 -30.16 -1.13 -0.02
N GLU A 250 -30.15 -1.91 -1.11
CA GLU A 250 -31.18 -2.92 -1.39
C GLU A 250 -31.24 -3.98 -0.29
N GLY A 251 -30.10 -4.54 0.10
CA GLY A 251 -30.01 -5.49 1.21
C GLY A 251 -30.53 -4.91 2.53
N LEU A 252 -30.20 -3.64 2.82
CA LEU A 252 -30.71 -2.93 3.99
C LEU A 252 -32.23 -2.76 4.00
N LYS A 253 -32.84 -2.50 2.84
CA LYS A 253 -34.30 -2.32 2.70
C LYS A 253 -35.06 -3.63 2.81
N GLU A 254 -34.50 -4.72 2.28
CA GLU A 254 -35.15 -6.03 2.24
C GLU A 254 -34.96 -6.82 3.54
N TYR A 255 -33.74 -6.81 4.11
CA TYR A 255 -33.36 -7.66 5.24
C TYR A 255 -33.16 -6.87 6.56
N GLY A 256 -33.25 -5.54 6.52
CA GLY A 256 -32.98 -4.66 7.66
C GLY A 256 -31.48 -4.48 7.94
N PRO A 257 -31.10 -3.76 9.02
CA PRO A 257 -29.71 -3.64 9.44
C PRO A 257 -29.22 -4.91 10.17
N SER A 258 -27.95 -5.25 9.95
CA SER A 258 -27.20 -6.29 10.66
C SER A 258 -26.48 -5.76 11.89
N ASN A 259 -25.87 -6.66 12.68
CA ASN A 259 -25.13 -6.32 13.90
C ASN A 259 -23.89 -5.44 13.66
N ILE A 260 -23.37 -5.39 12.44
CA ILE A 260 -22.18 -4.61 12.10
C ILE A 260 -22.51 -3.26 11.46
N HIS A 261 -23.79 -2.94 11.26
CA HIS A 261 -24.20 -1.63 10.76
C HIS A 261 -24.03 -0.54 11.82
N ARG A 262 -23.68 0.66 11.36
CA ARG A 262 -23.58 1.87 12.18
C ARG A 262 -24.95 2.53 12.17
N MET A 263 -25.74 2.26 13.20
CA MET A 263 -27.14 2.70 13.27
C MET A 263 -27.26 4.23 13.20
N SER A 264 -26.26 4.96 13.72
CA SER A 264 -26.20 6.41 13.64
C SER A 264 -26.08 6.95 12.21
N PHE A 265 -25.58 6.16 11.25
CA PHE A 265 -25.37 6.56 9.85
C PHE A 265 -26.60 6.24 8.97
N LEU A 266 -27.52 5.39 9.45
CA LEU A 266 -28.66 4.90 8.67
C LEU A 266 -29.91 5.79 8.77
N LYS A 267 -29.89 6.85 9.58
CA LYS A 267 -31.07 7.70 9.88
C LYS A 267 -31.78 8.30 8.65
N ASN A 268 -31.07 8.45 7.52
CA ASN A 268 -31.62 9.00 6.28
C ASN A 268 -31.81 7.93 5.18
N ILE A 269 -31.57 6.66 5.51
CA ILE A 269 -31.64 5.51 4.60
C ILE A 269 -32.83 4.62 4.94
N LEU A 270 -33.06 4.44 6.25
CA LEU A 270 -34.20 3.71 6.83
C LEU A 270 -35.32 4.68 7.24
#